data_AF-A0A957VRC3-F1
#
_entry.id   AF-A0A957VRC3-F1
#
_cell.length_a   1.000
_cell.length_b   1.000
_cell.length_c   1.000
_cell.angle_alpha   90.00
_cell.angle_beta   90.00
_cell.angle_gamma   90.00
#
_symmetry.space_group_name_H-M   'P 1'
#
loop_
_entity.id
_entity.type
_entity.pdbx_description
1 polymer ?
#
loop_
_entity_poly.entity_id
_entity_poly.type
_entity_poly.pdbx_seq_one_letter_code
_entity_poly.pdbx_strand_id
1 'polypeptide(L)'
;MSTRTQMRTSRAVERTPFFYGWVILGAGTLAITMMGPSQTFTVSLFIDKWVAELGIGRANIALIYGLSTLGASLFLPITGRLTDRFGARRAIIAAAVLLAGACFFMGVVGGVVTLLLGLLLLRFAGFGSV
;
A
#
# COMPACT_ATOMS: atom_id res chain seq x y z
N MET A 1 25.19 35.46 -11.04
CA MET A 1 23.87 34.99 -11.49
C MET A 1 23.33 34.04 -10.43
N SER A 2 22.67 34.56 -9.39
CA SER A 2 22.16 33.79 -8.24
C SER A 2 20.66 33.55 -8.43
N THR A 3 20.30 32.36 -8.85
CA THR A 3 18.90 31.96 -9.03
C THR A 3 18.32 31.69 -7.64
N ARG A 4 17.63 32.70 -7.07
CA ARG A 4 16.81 32.52 -5.87
C ARG A 4 15.69 31.53 -6.19
N THR A 5 15.85 30.29 -5.76
CA THR A 5 14.78 29.31 -5.73
C THR A 5 13.68 29.84 -4.81
N GLN A 6 12.67 30.50 -5.38
CA GLN A 6 11.48 30.87 -4.64
C GLN A 6 10.77 29.59 -4.21
N MET A 7 10.98 29.19 -2.96
CA MET A 7 10.16 28.20 -2.30
C MET A 7 8.75 28.79 -2.20
N ARG A 8 7.84 28.38 -3.09
CA ARG A 8 6.40 28.64 -2.94
C ARG A 8 5.95 27.93 -1.66
N THR A 9 5.93 28.66 -0.55
CA THR A 9 5.28 28.22 0.67
C THR A 9 3.80 28.04 0.37
N SER A 10 3.34 26.78 0.43
CA SER A 10 1.94 26.43 0.23
C SER A 10 1.10 27.10 1.32
N ARG A 11 -0.01 27.75 0.97
CA ARG A 11 -0.91 28.47 1.90
C ARG A 11 -1.38 27.64 3.10
N ALA A 12 -1.27 26.31 3.03
CA ALA A 12 -1.55 25.40 4.14
C ALA A 12 -0.53 25.49 5.29
N VAL A 13 0.73 25.85 5.00
CA VAL A 13 1.82 26.01 5.98
C VAL A 13 1.71 27.34 6.74
N GLU A 14 1.22 28.40 6.07
CA GLU A 14 1.06 29.73 6.68
C GLU A 14 -0.15 29.85 7.62
N ARG A 15 -1.14 28.96 7.51
CA ARG A 15 -2.38 29.03 8.30
C ARG A 15 -2.38 28.20 9.59
N THR A 16 -1.36 27.40 9.85
CA THR A 16 -1.28 26.60 11.08
C THR A 16 -0.45 27.31 12.15
N PRO A 17 -0.96 27.53 13.37
CA PRO A 17 -0.24 28.22 14.45
C PRO A 17 0.91 27.39 15.05
N PHE A 18 1.11 26.16 14.58
CA PHE A 18 2.15 25.22 15.02
C PHE A 18 2.95 24.70 13.82
N PHE A 19 4.16 24.17 14.08
CA PHE A 19 5.02 23.59 13.05
C PHE A 19 4.30 22.47 12.29
N TYR A 20 3.94 22.71 11.03
CA TYR A 20 3.18 21.79 10.17
C TYR A 20 3.83 20.40 10.03
N GLY A 21 5.12 20.29 10.34
CA GLY A 21 5.82 19.02 10.43
C GLY A 21 5.22 18.03 11.43
N TRP A 22 4.58 18.48 12.52
CA TRP A 22 3.88 17.58 13.45
C TRP A 22 2.65 16.93 12.83
N VAL A 23 1.93 17.66 11.97
CA VAL A 23 0.78 17.13 11.23
C VAL A 23 1.25 16.10 10.19
N ILE A 24 2.36 16.39 9.50
CA ILE A 24 2.98 15.43 8.57
C ILE A 24 3.47 14.18 9.31
N LEU A 25 4.07 14.35 10.49
CA LEU A 25 4.54 13.25 11.32
C LEU A 25 3.37 12.35 11.73
N GLY A 26 2.30 12.93 12.29
CA GLY A 26 1.11 12.18 12.69
C GLY A 26 0.45 11.46 11.51
N ALA A 27 0.30 12.14 10.36
CA ALA A 27 -0.26 11.54 9.16
C ALA A 27 0.63 10.42 8.58
N GLY A 28 1.95 10.60 8.59
CA GLY A 28 2.92 9.60 8.15
C GLY A 28 2.93 8.36 9.05
N THR A 29 2.92 8.56 10.37
CA THR A 29 2.82 7.46 11.34
C THR A 29 1.53 6.67 11.13
N LEU A 30 0.38 7.34 11.02
CA LEU A 30 -0.90 6.69 10.73
C LEU A 30 -0.86 5.92 9.41
N ALA A 31 -0.30 6.49 8.35
CA ALA A 31 -0.16 5.82 7.06
C ALA A 31 0.69 4.55 7.14
N ILE A 32 1.81 4.58 7.87
CA ILE A 32 2.68 3.42 8.09
C ILE A 32 1.96 2.35 8.91
N THR A 33 1.26 2.74 9.99
CA THR A 33 0.49 1.80 10.81
C THR A 33 -0.65 1.16 10.03
N MET A 34 -1.37 1.94 9.21
CA MET A 34 -2.42 1.44 8.32
C MET A 34 -1.89 0.47 7.27
N MET A 35 -0.59 0.48 6.96
CA MET A 35 0.04 -0.47 6.03
C MET A 35 0.22 -1.88 6.63
N GLY A 36 0.09 -2.03 7.95
CA GLY A 36 0.23 -3.31 8.68
C GLY A 36 -0.47 -4.53 8.08
N PRO A 37 -1.73 -4.48 7.60
CA PRO A 37 -2.40 -5.65 7.05
C PRO A 37 -1.79 -6.13 5.73
N SER A 38 -1.14 -5.25 4.96
CA SER A 38 -0.48 -5.63 3.70
C SER A 38 0.88 -6.28 3.86
N GLN A 39 1.44 -6.18 5.06
CA GLN A 39 2.78 -6.66 5.36
C GLN A 39 2.83 -8.19 5.44
N THR A 40 4.01 -8.72 5.16
CA THR A 40 4.29 -10.16 5.14
C THR A 40 3.90 -10.85 6.44
N PHE A 41 4.08 -10.19 7.59
CA PHE A 41 3.73 -10.77 8.90
C PHE A 41 2.24 -11.07 9.03
N THR A 42 1.36 -10.19 8.52
CA THR A 42 -0.09 -10.39 8.55
C THR A 42 -0.46 -11.57 7.67
N VAL A 43 0.08 -11.64 6.45
CA VAL A 43 -0.22 -12.75 5.53
C VAL A 43 0.18 -14.10 6.11
N SER A 44 1.33 -14.19 6.78
CA SER A 44 1.79 -15.43 7.42
C SER A 44 0.81 -15.97 8.48
N LEU A 45 0.07 -15.10 9.18
CA LEU A 45 -0.96 -15.52 10.15
C LEU A 45 -2.19 -16.16 9.49
N PHE A 46 -2.48 -15.82 8.23
CA PHE A 46 -3.65 -16.32 7.49
C PHE A 46 -3.36 -17.56 6.63
N ILE A 47 -2.09 -17.93 6.42
CA ILE A 47 -1.72 -19.10 5.61
C ILE A 47 -2.44 -20.36 6.12
N ASP A 48 -2.41 -20.62 7.43
CA ASP A 48 -3.04 -21.82 8.00
C ASP A 48 -4.56 -21.82 7.86
N LYS A 49 -5.20 -20.64 7.92
CA LYS A 49 -6.63 -20.49 7.65
C LYS A 49 -6.97 -20.86 6.22
N TRP A 50 -6.19 -20.38 5.25
CA TRP A 50 -6.40 -20.67 3.83
C TRP A 50 -6.16 -22.14 3.50
N VAL A 51 -5.18 -22.79 4.14
CA VAL A 51 -4.98 -24.25 4.00
C VAL A 51 -6.22 -25.00 4.48
N ALA A 52 -6.79 -24.61 5.63
CA ALA A 52 -7.95 -25.27 6.21
C ALA A 52 -9.24 -25.01 5.41
N GLU A 53 -9.46 -23.80 4.90
CA GLU A 53 -10.69 -23.42 4.17
C GLU A 53 -10.68 -23.87 2.70
N LEU A 54 -9.54 -23.78 2.02
CA LEU A 54 -9.44 -24.09 0.59
C LEU A 54 -8.87 -25.49 0.31
N GLY A 55 -8.40 -26.21 1.34
CA GLY A 55 -7.81 -27.54 1.21
C GLY A 55 -6.52 -27.61 0.38
N ILE A 56 -5.91 -26.45 0.07
CA ILE A 56 -4.69 -26.34 -0.72
C ILE A 56 -3.45 -26.42 0.17
N GLY A 57 -2.44 -27.17 -0.30
CA GLY A 57 -1.18 -27.30 0.42
C GLY A 57 -0.43 -25.96 0.56
N ARG A 58 0.34 -25.81 1.65
CA ARG A 58 1.15 -24.61 1.94
C ARG A 58 2.08 -24.20 0.78
N ALA A 59 2.61 -25.18 0.03
CA ALA A 59 3.44 -24.93 -1.15
C ALA A 59 2.70 -24.17 -2.25
N ASN A 60 1.42 -24.48 -2.50
CA ASN A 60 0.61 -23.77 -3.50
C ASN A 60 0.33 -22.33 -3.05
N ILE A 61 0.05 -22.12 -1.77
CA ILE A 61 -0.13 -20.77 -1.22
C ILE A 61 1.15 -19.95 -1.37
N ALA A 62 2.32 -20.55 -1.09
CA ALA A 62 3.61 -19.89 -1.28
C ALA A 62 3.87 -19.51 -2.75
N LEU A 63 3.49 -20.38 -3.71
CA LEU A 63 3.57 -20.08 -5.14
C LEU A 63 2.64 -18.92 -5.53
N ILE A 64 1.39 -18.94 -5.08
CA ILE A 64 0.41 -17.88 -5.35
C ILE A 64 0.88 -16.55 -4.77
N TYR A 65 1.41 -16.59 -3.55
CA TYR A 65 2.00 -15.43 -2.87
C TYR A 65 3.22 -14.89 -3.62
N GLY A 66 4.10 -15.76 -4.11
CA GLY A 66 5.25 -15.40 -4.92
C GLY A 66 4.83 -14.75 -6.24
N LEU A 67 3.89 -15.35 -6.98
CA LEU A 67 3.32 -14.81 -8.21
C LEU A 67 2.68 -13.43 -7.99
N SER A 68 1.92 -13.29 -6.90
CA SER A 68 1.29 -12.02 -6.52
C SER A 68 2.34 -10.93 -6.26
N THR A 69 3.44 -11.31 -5.59
CA THR A 69 4.54 -10.40 -5.28
C THR A 69 5.31 -9.99 -6.53
N LEU A 70 5.61 -10.94 -7.43
CA LEU A 70 6.24 -10.65 -8.72
C LEU A 70 5.37 -9.73 -9.58
N GLY A 71 4.06 -9.98 -9.61
CA GLY A 71 3.08 -9.13 -10.28
C GLY A 71 3.13 -7.71 -9.72
N ALA A 72 3.02 -7.55 -8.40
CA ALA A 72 3.08 -6.24 -7.74
C ALA A 72 4.42 -5.50 -8.02
N SER A 73 5.55 -6.20 -7.97
CA SER A 73 6.87 -5.63 -8.27
C SER A 73 7.00 -5.10 -9.69
N LEU A 74 6.30 -5.70 -10.67
CA LEU A 74 6.31 -5.22 -12.05
C LEU A 74 5.55 -3.90 -12.21
N PHE A 75 4.52 -3.67 -11.39
CA PHE A 75 3.75 -2.43 -11.38
C PHE A 75 4.37 -1.31 -10.51
N LEU A 76 5.36 -1.64 -9.67
CA LEU A 76 6.08 -0.68 -8.83
C LEU A 76 6.69 0.52 -9.60
N PRO A 77 7.48 0.32 -10.69
CA PRO A 77 8.07 1.44 -11.42
C PRO A 77 7.04 2.35 -12.08
N ILE A 78 5.90 1.79 -12.49
CA ILE A 78 4.79 2.56 -13.08
C ILE A 78 4.15 3.45 -12.01
N THR A 79 3.91 2.88 -10.84
CA THR A 79 3.26 3.54 -9.71
C THR A 79 4.16 4.60 -9.09
N GLY A 80 5.46 4.33 -8.94
CA GLY A 80 6.45 5.30 -8.49
C GLY A 80 6.52 6.53 -9.39
N ARG A 81 6.56 6.33 -10.72
CA ARG A 81 6.51 7.46 -11.67
C ARG A 81 5.20 8.25 -11.60
N LEU A 82 4.09 7.58 -11.33
CA LEU A 82 2.80 8.23 -11.16
C LEU A 82 2.78 9.05 -9.86
N THR A 83 3.27 8.49 -8.76
CA THR A 83 3.42 9.15 -7.46
C THR A 83 4.29 10.41 -7.57
N ASP A 84 5.45 10.32 -8.23
CA ASP A 84 6.36 11.44 -8.44
C ASP A 84 5.71 12.56 -9.27
N ARG A 85 4.86 12.21 -10.24
CA ARG A 85 4.19 13.19 -11.12
C ARG A 85 2.98 13.87 -10.48
N PHE A 86 2.18 13.14 -9.69
CA PHE A 86 0.93 13.65 -9.11
C PHE A 86 1.09 14.22 -7.69
N GLY A 87 2.27 14.05 -7.09
CA GLY A 87 2.64 14.57 -5.77
C GLY A 87 2.23 13.62 -4.63
N ALA A 88 3.10 13.55 -3.61
CA ALA A 88 3.01 12.60 -2.49
C ALA A 88 1.62 12.54 -1.81
N ARG A 89 0.95 13.68 -1.65
CA ARG A 89 -0.37 13.74 -0.97
C ARG A 89 -1.46 12.94 -1.71
N ARG A 90 -1.48 12.98 -3.04
CA ARG A 90 -2.49 12.26 -3.84
C ARG A 90 -2.17 10.77 -3.90
N ALA A 91 -0.88 10.43 -3.96
CA ALA A 91 -0.42 9.05 -3.95
C ALA A 91 -0.81 8.31 -2.65
N ILE A 92 -0.59 8.94 -1.49
CA ILE A 92 -0.96 8.36 -0.19
C ILE A 92 -2.49 8.10 -0.11
N ILE A 93 -3.31 9.04 -0.58
CA ILE A 93 -4.78 8.86 -0.57
C ILE A 93 -5.19 7.72 -1.52
N ALA A 94 -4.62 7.67 -2.73
CA ALA A 94 -4.91 6.62 -3.69
C ALA A 94 -4.51 5.23 -3.16
N ALA A 95 -3.34 5.13 -2.52
CA ALA A 95 -2.87 3.90 -1.89
C ALA A 95 -3.77 3.46 -0.74
N ALA A 96 -4.23 4.39 0.10
CA ALA A 96 -5.16 4.09 1.19
C ALA A 96 -6.51 3.56 0.67
N VAL A 97 -7.05 4.15 -0.40
CA VAL A 97 -8.29 3.69 -1.04
C VAL A 97 -8.10 2.31 -1.69
N LEU A 98 -6.99 2.08 -2.39
CA LEU A 98 -6.64 0.77 -2.96
C LEU A 98 -6.50 -0.29 -1.87
N LEU A 99 -5.86 0.05 -0.75
CA LEU A 99 -5.70 -0.85 0.39
C LEU A 99 -7.05 -1.20 1.02
N ALA A 100 -7.92 -0.22 1.25
CA ALA A 100 -9.26 -0.44 1.77
C ALA A 100 -10.08 -1.37 0.85
N GLY A 101 -10.01 -1.14 -0.47
CA GLY A 101 -10.64 -2.02 -1.46
C GLY A 101 -10.07 -3.44 -1.46
N ALA A 102 -8.74 -3.58 -1.36
CA ALA A 102 -8.08 -4.88 -1.27
C ALA A 102 -8.47 -5.65 -0.01
N CYS A 103 -8.57 -4.97 1.14
CA CYS A 103 -9.04 -5.56 2.38
C CYS A 103 -10.50 -6.03 2.28
N PHE A 104 -11.37 -5.23 1.67
CA PHE A 104 -12.76 -5.64 1.46
C PHE A 104 -12.85 -6.86 0.53
N PHE A 105 -12.07 -6.87 -0.55
CA PHE A 105 -12.01 -7.99 -1.49
C PHE A 105 -11.48 -9.27 -0.83
N MET A 106 -10.49 -9.16 0.06
CA MET A 106 -9.98 -10.27 0.87
C MET A 106 -11.04 -10.90 1.76
N GLY A 107 -12.04 -10.13 2.22
CA GLY A 107 -13.16 -10.66 3.01
C GLY A 107 -14.14 -11.55 2.23
N VAL A 108 -14.09 -11.53 0.89
CA VAL A 108 -14.98 -12.30 0.00
C VAL A 108 -14.22 -13.42 -0.73
N VAL A 109 -12.97 -13.68 -0.33
CA VAL A 109 -12.14 -14.72 -0.96
C VAL A 109 -12.71 -16.11 -0.65
N GLY A 110 -13.10 -16.84 -1.70
CA GLY A 110 -13.60 -18.22 -1.61
C GLY A 110 -12.89 -19.21 -2.55
N GLY A 111 -11.85 -18.77 -3.26
CA GLY A 111 -11.13 -19.60 -4.24
C GLY A 111 -9.68 -19.19 -4.48
N VAL A 112 -8.94 -20.04 -5.19
CA VAL A 112 -7.51 -19.87 -5.50
C VAL A 112 -7.24 -18.59 -6.30
N VAL A 113 -8.07 -18.32 -7.32
CA VAL A 113 -7.92 -17.13 -8.19
C VAL A 113 -8.26 -15.85 -7.42
N THR A 114 -9.31 -15.86 -6.61
CA THR A 114 -9.66 -14.71 -5.76
C THR A 114 -8.60 -14.45 -4.70
N LEU A 115 -7.96 -15.50 -4.18
CA LEU A 115 -6.86 -15.37 -3.23
C LEU A 115 -5.61 -14.77 -3.88
N LEU A 116 -5.29 -15.18 -5.12
CA LEU A 116 -4.21 -14.57 -5.92
C LEU A 116 -4.49 -13.10 -6.19
N LEU A 117 -5.69 -12.76 -6.69
CA LEU A 117 -6.05 -11.38 -6.97
C LEU A 117 -6.09 -10.51 -5.71
N GLY A 118 -6.64 -11.05 -4.61
CA GLY A 118 -6.65 -10.39 -3.31
C GLY A 118 -5.22 -10.13 -2.81
N LEU A 119 -4.33 -11.12 -2.89
CA LEU A 119 -2.93 -10.98 -2.48
C LEU A 119 -2.17 -10.01 -3.36
N LEU A 120 -2.42 -10.02 -4.68
CA LEU A 120 -1.81 -9.10 -5.63
C LEU A 120 -2.23 -7.66 -5.35
N LEU A 121 -3.53 -7.42 -5.10
CA LEU A 121 -4.05 -6.10 -4.72
C LEU A 121 -3.49 -5.64 -3.37
N LEU A 122 -3.49 -6.54 -2.38
CA LEU A 122 -2.96 -6.26 -1.05
C LEU A 122 -1.46 -5.93 -1.11
N ARG A 123 -0.72 -6.61 -1.98
CA ARG A 123 0.71 -6.36 -2.21
C ARG A 123 1.00 -5.06 -2.91
N PHE A 124 0.26 -4.79 -3.96
CA PHE A 124 0.41 -3.56 -4.72
C PHE A 124 0.16 -2.32 -3.85
N ALA A 125 -0.86 -2.38 -3.00
CA ALA A 125 -1.16 -1.33 -2.04
C ALA A 125 -0.05 -1.11 -1.00
N GLY A 126 0.65 -2.17 -0.56
CA GLY A 126 1.69 -2.09 0.47
C GLY A 126 3.04 -1.53 0.00
N PHE A 127 3.40 -1.68 -1.28
CA PHE A 127 4.69 -1.19 -1.81
C PHE A 127 4.59 0.13 -2.60
N GLY A 128 3.40 0.55 -3.03
CA GLY A 128 3.24 1.69 -3.95
C GLY A 128 3.36 3.10 -3.34
N SER A 129 3.50 3.22 -2.01
CA SER A 129 3.28 4.50 -1.31
C SER A 129 4.38 4.94 -0.34
N VAL A 130 5.58 4.39 -0.44
CA VAL A 130 6.75 4.83 0.35
C VAL A 130 7.74 5.63 -0.49
#